data_AF-A0A9J6E1X8-F1
#
_entry.id   AF-A0A9J6E1X8-F1
#
_cell.length_a   1.000
_cell.length_b   1.000
_cell.length_c   1.000
_cell.angle_alpha   90.00
_cell.angle_beta   90.00
_cell.angle_gamma   90.00
#
_symmetry.space_group_name_H-M   'P 1'
#
loop_
_entity.id
_entity.type
_entity.pdbx_description
1 polymer ?
#
loop_
_entity_poly.entity_id
_entity_poly.type
_entity_poly.pdbx_seq_one_letter_code
_entity_poly.pdbx_strand_id
1 'polypeptide(L)'
;MNNYGHNVSVQHCGLVVDPVCPWLGATPDGLVYDPEELSYGVLEVKCPPFLRDSAPEEAKKRTFFLVLGENGEPQLDKDHEYYAQVLGQMALTGC
;
A
#
# COMPACT_ATOMS: atom_id res chain seq x y z
N MET A 1 -22.75 -13.66 -3.18
CA MET A 1 -21.29 -13.79 -3.06
C MET A 1 -20.73 -12.41 -3.31
N ASN A 2 -20.04 -11.81 -2.34
CA ASN A 2 -19.47 -10.48 -2.52
C ASN A 2 -18.34 -10.58 -3.56
N ASN A 3 -18.39 -9.73 -4.58
CA ASN A 3 -17.37 -9.68 -5.62
C ASN A 3 -16.25 -8.78 -5.09
N TYR A 4 -15.13 -9.38 -4.67
CA TYR A 4 -14.01 -8.68 -4.02
C TYR A 4 -13.01 -8.05 -5.02
N GLY A 5 -13.37 -7.98 -6.31
CA GLY A 5 -12.48 -7.54 -7.38
C GLY A 5 -11.71 -8.71 -8.00
N HIS A 6 -10.51 -8.43 -8.50
CA HIS A 6 -9.64 -9.43 -9.13
C HIS A 6 -9.07 -10.42 -8.12
N ASN A 7 -8.80 -11.64 -8.56
CA ASN A 7 -8.19 -12.66 -7.72
C ASN A 7 -6.66 -12.57 -7.76
N VAL A 8 -6.08 -11.74 -6.89
CA VAL A 8 -4.64 -11.49 -6.82
C VAL A 8 -3.91 -12.50 -5.94
N SER A 9 -2.62 -12.71 -6.22
CA SER A 9 -1.71 -13.43 -5.34
C SER A 9 -0.81 -12.46 -4.58
N VAL A 10 -0.55 -12.75 -3.30
CA VAL A 10 0.31 -11.93 -2.44
C VAL A 10 1.45 -12.79 -1.90
N GLN A 11 2.67 -12.31 -2.03
CA GLN A 11 3.89 -12.97 -1.58
C GLN A 11 4.64 -12.10 -0.59
N HIS A 12 5.11 -12.69 0.51
CA HIS A 12 5.97 -11.98 1.46
C HIS A 12 7.37 -11.78 0.86
N CYS A 13 8.01 -10.66 1.19
CA CYS A 13 9.38 -10.38 0.78
C CYS A 13 10.27 -9.94 1.97
N GLY A 14 11.58 -10.06 1.80
CA GLY A 14 12.55 -9.51 2.74
C GLY A 14 12.88 -8.06 2.40
N LEU A 15 14.08 -7.63 2.77
CA LEU A 15 14.62 -6.35 2.28
C LEU A 15 14.98 -6.49 0.79
N VAL A 16 14.35 -5.66 -0.04
CA VAL A 16 14.72 -5.46 -1.45
C VAL A 16 15.74 -4.32 -1.50
N VAL A 17 16.87 -4.54 -2.18
CA VAL A 17 17.98 -3.59 -2.27
C VAL A 17 18.28 -3.34 -3.74
N ASP A 18 18.47 -2.07 -4.12
CA ASP A 18 18.91 -1.72 -5.47
C ASP A 18 20.38 -2.12 -5.68
N PRO A 19 20.70 -2.94 -6.70
CA PRO A 19 22.06 -3.40 -6.93
C PRO A 19 23.03 -2.29 -7.39
N VAL A 20 22.51 -1.21 -7.99
CA VAL A 20 23.26 -0.02 -8.43
C VAL A 20 23.40 0.98 -7.28
N CYS A 21 22.38 1.10 -6.44
CA CYS A 21 22.31 1.99 -5.29
C CYS A 21 22.12 1.20 -3.98
N PRO A 22 23.12 0.44 -3.49
CA PRO A 22 22.96 -0.51 -2.38
C PRO A 22 22.65 0.12 -1.01
N TRP A 23 22.69 1.45 -0.91
CA TRP A 23 22.23 2.19 0.26
C TRP A 23 20.72 2.46 0.26
N LEU A 24 20.01 2.12 -0.83
CA LEU A 24 18.56 2.20 -0.93
C LEU A 24 17.96 0.80 -0.80
N GLY A 25 16.97 0.67 0.08
CA GLY A 25 16.24 -0.57 0.27
C GLY A 25 14.84 -0.34 0.81
N ALA A 26 13.98 -1.33 0.60
CA ALA A 26 12.58 -1.31 0.98
C ALA A 26 12.11 -2.71 1.40
N THR A 27 11.18 -2.74 2.35
CA THR A 27 10.53 -3.97 2.82
C THR A 27 9.02 -3.75 2.75
N PRO A 28 8.38 -3.96 1.58
CA PRO A 28 6.93 -3.95 1.52
C PRO A 28 6.34 -5.16 2.25
N ASP A 29 5.16 -5.00 2.84
CA ASP A 29 4.46 -6.09 3.53
C ASP A 29 4.07 -7.24 2.58
N GLY A 30 3.88 -6.94 1.29
CA GLY A 30 3.69 -7.96 0.26
C GLY A 30 3.98 -7.48 -1.16
N LEU A 31 4.39 -8.41 -2.01
CA LEU A 31 4.40 -8.26 -3.46
C LEU A 31 3.11 -8.86 -4.02
N VAL A 32 2.40 -8.10 -4.84
CA VAL A 32 1.12 -8.49 -5.42
C VAL A 32 1.35 -8.85 -6.89
N TYR A 33 0.71 -9.93 -7.35
CA TYR A 33 0.58 -10.24 -8.76
C TYR A 33 -0.89 -10.45 -9.11
N ASP A 34 -1.37 -9.69 -10.10
CA ASP A 34 -2.71 -9.80 -10.65
C ASP A 34 -2.66 -10.57 -11.98
N PRO A 35 -3.23 -11.78 -12.04
CA PRO A 35 -3.24 -12.58 -13.27
C PRO A 35 -4.21 -12.06 -14.34
N GLU A 36 -5.18 -11.22 -13.98
CA GLU A 36 -6.16 -10.65 -14.90
C GLU A 36 -5.59 -9.42 -15.62
N GLU A 37 -4.81 -8.60 -14.89
CA GLU A 37 -4.11 -7.43 -15.44
C GLU A 37 -2.69 -7.73 -15.94
N LEU A 38 -2.14 -8.90 -15.60
CA LEU A 38 -0.73 -9.25 -15.85
C LEU A 38 0.24 -8.23 -15.26
N SER A 39 -0.10 -7.70 -14.08
CA SER A 39 0.61 -6.60 -13.42
C SER A 39 1.16 -7.04 -12.06
N TYR A 40 2.22 -6.34 -11.63
CA TYR A 40 2.83 -6.48 -10.31
C TYR A 40 2.58 -5.22 -9.49
N GLY A 41 2.46 -5.37 -8.18
CA GLY A 41 2.22 -4.27 -7.25
C GLY A 41 2.89 -4.51 -5.90
N VAL A 42 2.83 -3.50 -5.04
CA VAL A 42 3.24 -3.60 -3.64
C VAL A 42 2.02 -3.44 -2.73
N LEU A 43 2.04 -4.14 -1.60
CA LEU A 43 1.07 -4.03 -0.52
C LEU A 43 1.78 -3.50 0.73
N GLU A 44 1.20 -2.47 1.33
CA GLU A 44 1.63 -1.91 2.61
C GLU A 44 0.41 -1.78 3.52
N VAL A 45 0.44 -2.43 4.68
CA VAL A 45 -0.66 -2.51 5.64
C VAL A 45 -0.32 -1.68 6.87
N LYS A 46 -1.13 -0.65 7.15
CA LYS A 46 -1.01 0.15 8.37
C LYS A 46 -2.11 -0.19 9.37
N CYS A 47 -1.71 -0.46 10.62
CA CYS A 47 -2.61 -0.77 11.74
C CYS A 47 -2.45 0.25 12.88
N PRO A 48 -2.92 1.50 12.72
CA PRO A 48 -2.72 2.55 13.72
C PRO A 48 -3.45 2.20 15.04
N PRO A 49 -2.77 2.28 16.21
CA PRO A 49 -3.34 1.85 17.48
C PRO A 49 -4.66 2.54 17.88
N PHE A 50 -4.83 3.82 17.50
CA PHE A 50 -6.05 4.58 17.81
C PHE A 50 -7.28 4.14 17.02
N LEU A 51 -7.11 3.33 15.96
CA LEU A 51 -8.22 2.72 15.22
C LEU A 51 -8.53 1.28 15.64
N ARG A 52 -7.73 0.68 16.55
CA ARG A 52 -7.79 -0.75 16.90
C ARG A 52 -9.19 -1.25 17.23
N ASP A 53 -9.92 -0.48 18.03
CA ASP A 53 -11.27 -0.83 18.50
C ASP A 53 -12.36 0.05 17.85
N SER A 54 -12.00 0.79 16.81
CA SER A 54 -12.91 1.69 16.10
C SER A 54 -13.65 0.95 14.97
N ALA A 55 -14.88 1.37 14.69
CA ALA A 55 -15.59 0.88 13.51
C ALA A 55 -14.87 1.35 12.23
N PRO A 56 -14.90 0.59 11.12
CA PRO A 56 -14.24 0.98 9.87
C PRO A 56 -14.62 2.38 9.36
N GLU A 57 -15.87 2.80 9.61
CA GLU A 57 -16.35 4.15 9.26
C GLU A 57 -15.64 5.28 10.03
N GLU A 58 -15.05 4.99 11.19
CA GLU A 58 -14.27 5.94 11.97
C GLU A 58 -12.91 6.23 11.30
N ALA A 59 -12.34 5.25 10.59
CA ALA A 59 -11.12 5.42 9.81
C ALA A 59 -11.32 6.46 8.69
N LYS A 60 -12.51 6.49 8.08
CA LYS A 60 -12.88 7.49 7.05
C LYS A 60 -13.02 8.90 7.62
N LYS A 61 -13.32 9.03 8.92
CA LYS A 61 -13.47 10.32 9.62
C LYS A 61 -12.15 10.83 10.19
N ARG A 62 -11.19 9.95 10.47
CA ARG A 62 -9.88 10.27 11.04
C ARG A 62 -8.82 10.35 9.94
N THR A 63 -8.71 11.50 9.30
CA THR A 63 -7.74 11.74 8.21
C THR A 63 -6.38 12.15 8.77
N PHE A 64 -5.52 11.18 9.10
CA PHE A 64 -4.09 11.45 9.42
C PHE A 64 -3.17 11.19 8.21
N PHE A 65 -3.48 10.19 7.39
CA PHE A 65 -2.74 9.84 6.16
C PHE A 65 -3.63 9.52 4.96
N LEU A 66 -4.96 9.61 5.10
CA LEU A 66 -5.90 9.44 3.99
C LEU A 66 -6.63 10.77 3.74
N VAL A 67 -6.90 11.07 2.47
CA VAL A 67 -7.75 12.16 2.00
C VAL A 67 -8.92 11.59 1.23
N LEU A 68 -10.04 12.30 1.17
CA LEU A 68 -11.16 11.91 0.30
C LEU A 68 -10.92 12.44 -1.11
N GLY A 69 -10.93 11.54 -2.10
CA GLY A 69 -10.85 11.90 -3.51
C GLY A 69 -12.13 12.55 -4.03
N GLU A 70 -12.11 12.97 -5.31
CA GLU A 70 -13.25 13.64 -5.96
C GLU A 70 -14.54 12.79 -5.98
N ASN A 71 -14.41 11.47 -5.96
CA ASN A 71 -15.50 10.50 -5.90
C ASN A 71 -15.95 10.16 -4.47
N GLY A 72 -15.35 10.79 -3.44
CA GLY A 72 -15.60 10.48 -2.04
C GLY A 72 -14.91 9.22 -1.53
N GLU A 73 -14.07 8.57 -2.34
CA GLU A 73 -13.32 7.39 -1.92
C GLU A 73 -12.02 7.79 -1.20
N PRO A 74 -11.64 7.10 -0.12
CA PRO A 74 -10.37 7.34 0.57
C PRO A 74 -9.17 7.08 -0.34
N GLN A 75 -8.21 7.99 -0.34
CA GLN A 75 -6.94 7.89 -1.05
C GLN A 75 -5.79 8.23 -0.10
N LEU A 76 -4.60 7.69 -0.35
CA LEU A 76 -3.39 8.06 0.39
C LEU A 76 -3.06 9.53 0.12
N ASP A 77 -2.86 10.30 1.18
CA ASP A 77 -2.45 11.70 1.07
C ASP A 77 -1.05 11.79 0.45
N LYS A 78 -0.94 12.52 -0.67
CA LYS A 78 0.32 12.65 -1.42
C LYS A 78 1.37 13.48 -0.70
N ASP A 79 0.97 14.31 0.25
CA ASP A 79 1.87 15.11 1.07
C ASP A 79 2.33 14.37 2.35
N HIS A 80 1.78 13.17 2.61
CA HIS A 80 2.12 12.36 3.78
C HIS A 80 3.32 11.44 3.51
N GLU A 81 4.16 11.19 4.53
CA GLU A 81 5.39 10.38 4.40
C GLU A 81 5.16 8.96 3.88
N TYR A 82 4.02 8.35 4.21
CA TYR A 82 3.63 7.04 3.70
C TYR A 82 3.46 7.00 2.18
N TYR A 83 3.12 8.12 1.54
CA TYR A 83 3.09 8.19 0.08
C TYR A 83 4.50 8.06 -0.51
N ALA A 84 5.46 8.77 0.06
CA ALA A 84 6.87 8.63 -0.31
C ALA A 84 7.40 7.21 -0.01
N GLN A 85 6.95 6.58 1.08
CA GLN A 85 7.31 5.19 1.42
C GLN A 85 6.85 4.22 0.32
N VAL A 86 5.58 4.27 -0.09
CA VAL A 86 5.01 3.39 -1.11
C VAL A 86 5.67 3.63 -2.47
N LEU A 87 5.91 4.90 -2.84
CA LEU A 87 6.65 5.23 -4.07
C LEU A 87 8.07 4.65 -4.06
N GLY A 88 8.78 4.74 -2.93
CA GLY A 88 10.12 4.16 -2.79
C GLY A 88 10.11 2.64 -2.89
N GLN A 89 9.10 1.98 -2.31
CA GLN A 89 8.90 0.53 -2.44
C GLN A 89 8.69 0.15 -3.92
N MET A 90 7.75 0.80 -4.61
CA MET A 90 7.48 0.59 -6.05
C MET A 90 8.74 0.75 -6.90
N ALA A 91 9.50 1.83 -6.68
CA ALA A 91 10.74 2.10 -7.40
C ALA A 91 11.79 1.00 -7.21
N LEU A 92 11.91 0.44 -6.01
CA LEU A 92 12.91 -0.58 -5.68
C LEU A 92 12.49 -2.01 -6.08
N THR A 93 11.18 -2.29 -6.13
CA THR A 93 10.64 -3.59 -6.53
C THR A 93 10.37 -3.69 -8.03
N GLY A 94 10.36 -2.56 -8.75
CA GLY A 94 10.03 -2.50 -10.18
C GLY A 94 8.55 -2.72 -10.45
N CYS A 95 7.69 -2.32 -9.51
CA CYS A 95 6.24 -2.41 -9.61
C CYS A 95 5.63 -1.05 -9.96
#